data_AF-A0A1B6FA94-F1
#
_entry.id   AF-A0A1B6FA94-F1
#
_cell.length_a   1.000
_cell.length_b   1.000
_cell.length_c   1.000
_cell.angle_alpha   90.00
_cell.angle_beta   90.00
_cell.angle_gamma   90.00
#
_symmetry.space_group_name_H-M   'P 1'
#
loop_
_entity.id
_entity.type
_entity.pdbx_description
1 polymer ?
#
loop_
_entity_poly.entity_id
_entity_poly.type
_entity_poly.pdbx_seq_one_letter_code
_entity_poly.pdbx_strand_id
1 'polypeptide(L)'
;MNRLLVLATCLAYVLSSPLEKKDSVKLTVFYESYCPYSIDFIDKQLYGAWNYFKKHLQVDLVPFGNAEQTYENGHFVFRCQHGPKECVGNILHSCAIYEACGKRGTLHCPVPKLK
;
A
#
# COMPACT_ATOMS: atom_id res chain seq x y z
N MET A 1 -0.29 34.64 -40.44
CA MET A 1 -0.27 33.30 -39.82
C MET A 1 -1.63 32.64 -39.97
N ASN A 2 -1.70 31.52 -40.68
CA ASN A 2 -2.95 30.82 -40.97
C ASN A 2 -3.51 30.15 -39.71
N ARG A 3 -4.72 30.54 -39.26
CA ARG A 3 -5.34 30.02 -38.02
C ARG A 3 -5.54 28.50 -38.07
N LEU A 4 -5.81 27.93 -39.24
CA LEU A 4 -5.90 26.47 -39.41
C LEU A 4 -4.57 25.78 -39.12
N LEU A 5 -3.46 26.36 -39.57
CA LEU A 5 -2.13 25.80 -39.36
C LEU A 5 -1.74 25.81 -37.88
N VAL A 6 -2.10 26.88 -37.16
CA VAL A 6 -1.86 27.00 -35.71
C VAL A 6 -2.69 25.98 -34.90
N LEU A 7 -3.94 25.74 -35.30
CA LEU A 7 -4.79 24.75 -34.62
C LEU A 7 -4.30 23.32 -34.86
N ALA A 8 -3.92 22.99 -36.11
CA ALA A 8 -3.42 21.67 -36.46
C ALA A 8 -2.11 21.32 -35.74
N THR A 9 -1.17 22.27 -35.64
CA THR A 9 0.08 22.06 -34.92
C THR A 9 -0.14 21.92 -33.41
N CYS A 10 -1.06 22.69 -32.83
CA CYS A 10 -1.37 22.60 -31.40
C CYS A 10 -2.00 21.24 -31.03
N LEU A 11 -2.93 20.75 -31.85
CA LEU A 11 -3.57 19.44 -31.63
C LEU A 11 -2.56 18.29 -31.75
N ALA A 12 -1.67 18.34 -32.75
CA ALA A 12 -0.60 17.35 -32.90
C ALA A 12 0.36 17.36 -31.70
N TYR A 13 0.66 18.53 -31.13
CA TYR A 13 1.52 18.67 -29.94
C TYR A 13 0.86 18.08 -28.68
N VAL A 14 -0.44 18.32 -28.49
CA VAL A 14 -1.21 17.74 -27.36
C VAL A 14 -1.29 16.22 -27.48
N LEU A 15 -1.54 15.69 -28.68
CA LEU A 15 -1.58 14.24 -28.93
C LEU A 15 -0.21 13.56 -28.79
N SER A 16 0.88 14.28 -29.04
CA SER A 16 2.25 13.76 -28.92
C SER A 16 2.84 13.92 -27.52
N SER A 17 2.13 14.61 -26.61
CA SER A 17 2.60 14.76 -25.24
C SER A 17 2.56 13.38 -24.56
N PRO A 18 3.68 12.87 -24.03
CA PRO A 18 3.66 11.64 -23.26
C PRO A 18 2.73 11.85 -22.05
N LEU A 19 1.83 10.90 -21.82
CA LEU A 19 1.01 10.89 -20.61
C LEU A 19 1.99 10.92 -19.42
N GLU A 20 2.00 12.02 -18.66
CA GLU A 20 2.90 12.16 -17.53
C GLU A 20 2.65 11.00 -16.58
N LYS A 21 3.60 10.06 -16.51
CA LYS A 21 3.54 8.98 -15.54
C LYS A 21 3.78 9.65 -14.19
N LYS A 22 2.69 9.97 -13.50
CA LYS A 22 2.74 10.52 -12.15
C LYS A 22 3.48 9.53 -11.26
N ASP A 23 4.74 9.81 -10.97
CA ASP A 23 5.56 8.97 -10.12
C ASP A 23 4.94 8.96 -8.72
N SER A 24 4.45 7.79 -8.32
CA SER A 24 3.90 7.58 -7.01
C SER A 24 5.03 7.20 -6.06
N VAL A 25 5.07 7.83 -4.90
CA VAL A 25 5.93 7.38 -3.82
C VAL A 25 5.42 6.03 -3.33
N LYS A 26 6.29 5.03 -3.27
CA LYS A 26 6.00 3.74 -2.65
C LYS A 26 6.41 3.80 -1.19
N LEU A 27 5.49 3.47 -0.29
CA LEU A 27 5.73 3.35 1.14
C LEU A 27 5.34 1.95 1.61
N THR A 28 6.33 1.12 1.95
CA THR A 28 6.09 -0.18 2.60
C THR A 28 6.19 -0.04 4.10
N VAL A 29 5.19 -0.56 4.82
CA VAL A 29 5.08 -0.48 6.27
C VAL A 29 5.05 -1.91 6.83
N PHE A 30 6.13 -2.29 7.49
CA PHE A 30 6.20 -3.51 8.29
C PHE A 30 5.77 -3.18 9.71
N TYR A 31 4.76 -3.87 10.22
CA TYR A 31 4.16 -3.52 11.51
C TYR A 31 3.62 -4.76 12.23
N GLU A 32 3.34 -4.59 13.52
CA GLU A 32 2.75 -5.61 14.40
C GLU A 32 1.39 -5.13 14.91
N SER A 33 0.39 -6.00 14.86
CA SER A 33 -0.99 -5.67 15.26
C SER A 33 -1.16 -5.29 16.73
N TYR A 34 -0.19 -5.62 17.59
CA TYR A 34 -0.23 -5.37 19.04
C TYR A 34 0.91 -4.48 19.54
N CYS A 35 1.79 -4.00 18.67
CA CYS A 35 2.84 -3.05 19.06
C CYS A 35 2.26 -1.64 19.16
N PRO A 36 2.39 -0.94 20.32
CA PRO A 36 1.82 0.38 20.51
C PRO A 36 2.36 1.42 19.51
N TYR A 37 3.63 1.31 19.12
CA TYR A 37 4.24 2.23 18.15
C TYR A 37 3.75 1.98 16.71
N SER A 38 3.50 0.72 16.34
CA SER A 38 2.90 0.38 15.06
C SER A 38 1.48 0.94 14.94
N ILE A 39 0.68 0.75 15.99
CA ILE A 39 -0.69 1.29 16.07
C ILE A 39 -0.65 2.82 15.96
N ASP A 40 0.18 3.48 16.77
CA ASP A 40 0.30 4.93 16.76
C ASP A 40 0.78 5.48 15.42
N PHE A 41 1.73 4.83 14.75
CA PHE A 41 2.17 5.24 13.42
C PHE A 41 1.04 5.15 12.39
N ILE A 42 0.31 4.02 12.38
CA ILE A 42 -0.79 3.82 11.43
C ILE A 42 -1.91 4.84 11.66
N ASP A 43 -2.36 4.98 12.90
CA ASP A 43 -3.51 5.81 13.27
C ASP A 43 -3.20 7.32 13.17
N LYS A 44 -2.09 7.75 13.79
CA LYS A 44 -1.81 9.18 13.99
C LYS A 44 -1.01 9.81 12.85
N GLN A 45 -0.31 9.02 12.03
CA GLN A 45 0.59 9.54 11.00
C GLN A 45 0.18 9.06 9.60
N LEU A 46 0.20 7.74 9.37
CA LEU A 46 -0.01 7.17 8.04
C LEU A 46 -1.42 7.44 7.52
N TYR A 47 -2.45 7.25 8.34
CA TYR A 47 -3.84 7.45 7.93
C TYR A 47 -4.09 8.89 7.46
N GLY A 48 -3.58 9.87 8.21
CA GLY A 48 -3.62 11.28 7.82
C GLY A 48 -2.90 11.52 6.50
N ALA A 49 -1.63 11.10 6.39
CA ALA A 49 -0.83 11.27 5.18
C ALA A 49 -1.49 10.62 3.95
N TRP A 50 -2.05 9.42 4.08
CA TRP A 50 -2.73 8.73 3.00
C TRP A 50 -3.98 9.50 2.54
N ASN A 51 -4.77 10.06 3.46
CA ASN A 51 -5.94 10.85 3.08
C ASN A 51 -5.59 12.08 2.22
N TYR A 52 -4.47 12.75 2.50
CA TYR A 52 -3.99 13.87 1.70
C TYR A 52 -3.32 13.44 0.39
N PHE A 53 -2.58 12.33 0.39
CA PHE A 53 -1.68 11.97 -0.70
C PHE A 53 -2.01 10.69 -1.47
N LYS A 54 -3.17 10.03 -1.25
CA LYS A 54 -3.54 8.74 -1.90
C LYS A 54 -3.51 8.68 -3.44
N LYS A 55 -3.46 9.84 -4.13
CA LYS A 55 -3.26 9.90 -5.59
C LYS A 55 -1.78 9.78 -6.02
N HIS A 56 -0.86 9.93 -5.08
CA HIS A 56 0.59 10.01 -5.26
C HIS A 56 1.36 9.08 -4.30
N LEU A 57 0.65 8.35 -3.43
CA LEU A 57 1.22 7.47 -2.43
C LEU A 57 0.64 6.07 -2.60
N GLN A 58 1.52 5.10 -2.84
CA GLN A 58 1.19 3.67 -2.87
C GLN A 58 1.67 3.05 -1.56
N VAL A 59 0.71 2.63 -0.74
CA VAL A 59 0.98 2.04 0.57
C VAL A 59 0.95 0.52 0.48
N ASP A 60 2.01 -0.10 0.96
CA ASP A 60 2.21 -1.55 1.02
C ASP A 60 2.29 -2.00 2.48
N LEU A 61 1.20 -2.55 3.00
CA LEU A 61 1.05 -2.95 4.41
C LEU A 61 1.45 -4.41 4.59
N VAL A 62 2.42 -4.64 5.48
CA VAL A 62 2.95 -5.98 5.79
C VAL A 62 2.83 -6.25 7.29
N PRO A 63 1.72 -6.86 7.74
CA PRO A 63 1.53 -7.24 9.15
C PRO A 63 2.38 -8.47 9.49
N PHE A 64 3.58 -8.24 9.98
CA PHE A 64 4.54 -9.27 10.39
C PHE A 64 5.48 -8.72 11.46
N GLY A 65 6.14 -7.59 11.16
CA GLY A 65 7.02 -6.87 12.08
C GLY A 65 8.15 -7.74 12.62
N ASN A 66 8.29 -7.79 13.95
CA ASN A 66 9.29 -8.60 14.64
C ASN A 66 8.88 -10.06 14.88
N ALA A 67 7.83 -10.55 14.24
CA ALA A 67 7.49 -11.96 14.33
C ALA A 67 8.63 -12.83 13.76
N GLU A 68 8.87 -13.97 14.40
CA GLU A 68 9.78 -15.00 13.93
C GLU A 68 8.98 -16.11 13.26
N GLN A 69 9.56 -16.70 12.21
CA GLN A 69 8.98 -17.82 11.48
C GLN A 69 9.94 -19.01 11.52
N THR A 70 9.44 -20.16 11.94
CA THR A 70 10.15 -21.45 11.87
C THR A 70 9.35 -22.44 11.04
N TYR A 71 10.00 -23.49 10.53
CA TYR A 71 9.35 -24.61 9.85
C TYR A 71 9.48 -25.85 10.70
N GLU A 72 8.36 -26.31 11.25
CA GLU A 72 8.29 -27.40 12.23
C GLU A 72 7.18 -28.35 11.82
N ASN A 73 7.42 -29.67 11.86
CA ASN A 73 6.40 -30.69 11.59
C ASN A 73 5.59 -30.46 10.29
N GLY A 74 6.26 -30.05 9.20
CA GLY A 74 5.63 -29.85 7.89
C GLY A 74 4.80 -28.58 7.74
N HIS A 75 4.85 -27.64 8.69
CA HIS A 75 4.14 -26.37 8.60
C HIS A 75 4.96 -25.21 9.16
N PHE A 76 4.58 -23.98 8.79
CA PHE A 76 5.16 -22.78 9.37
C PHE A 76 4.56 -22.49 10.73
N VAL A 77 5.43 -22.20 11.69
CA VAL A 77 5.07 -21.75 13.04
C VAL A 77 5.54 -20.30 13.19
N PHE A 78 4.68 -19.46 13.76
CA PHE A 78 4.96 -18.05 13.97
C PHE A 78 5.02 -17.74 15.46
N ARG A 79 6.04 -16.98 15.88
CA ARG A 79 6.20 -16.47 17.25
C ARG A 79 6.25 -14.96 17.20
N CYS A 80 5.42 -14.30 18.00
CA CYS A 80 5.27 -12.85 18.00
C CYS A 80 5.73 -12.25 19.33
N GLN A 81 6.27 -11.03 19.29
CA GLN A 81 6.87 -10.37 20.44
C GLN A 81 5.87 -10.14 21.58
N HIS A 82 4.63 -9.79 21.26
CA HIS A 82 3.54 -9.55 22.20
C HIS A 82 2.62 -10.78 22.38
N GLY A 83 3.11 -11.97 22.02
CA GLY A 83 2.45 -13.25 22.25
C GLY A 83 1.34 -13.60 21.24
N PRO A 84 0.54 -14.64 21.53
CA PRO A 84 -0.36 -15.24 20.53
C PRO A 84 -1.43 -14.29 19.97
N LYS A 85 -1.87 -13.29 20.74
CA LYS A 85 -2.87 -12.30 20.27
C LYS A 85 -2.33 -11.46 19.12
N GLU A 86 -1.06 -11.08 19.17
CA GLU A 86 -0.42 -10.35 18.07
C GLU A 86 -0.33 -11.22 16.82
N CYS A 87 0.08 -12.49 16.96
CA CYS A 87 0.12 -13.41 15.81
C CYS A 87 -1.26 -13.57 15.17
N VAL A 88 -2.31 -13.76 15.97
CA VAL A 88 -3.69 -13.81 15.46
C VAL A 88 -4.07 -12.50 14.78
N GLY A 89 -3.73 -11.35 15.36
CA GLY A 89 -3.97 -10.04 14.74
C GLY A 89 -3.23 -9.84 13.41
N ASN A 90 -1.96 -10.25 13.33
CA ASN A 90 -1.16 -10.18 12.11
C ASN A 90 -1.76 -11.05 10.99
N ILE A 91 -2.24 -12.26 11.34
CA ILE A 91 -2.97 -13.15 10.42
C ILE A 91 -4.28 -12.50 9.97
N LEU A 92 -5.08 -11.97 10.88
CA LEU A 92 -6.35 -11.32 10.54
C LEU A 92 -6.16 -10.13 9.60
N HIS A 93 -5.16 -9.30 9.84
CA HIS A 93 -4.82 -8.19 8.95
C HIS A 93 -4.36 -8.70 7.57
N SER A 94 -3.55 -9.76 7.53
CA SER A 94 -3.12 -10.40 6.28
C SER A 94 -4.31 -10.93 5.47
N CYS A 95 -5.26 -11.60 6.13
CA CYS A 95 -6.48 -12.09 5.52
C CYS A 95 -7.36 -10.95 5.00
N ALA A 96 -7.56 -9.88 5.79
CA ALA A 96 -8.33 -8.72 5.34
C ALA A 96 -7.73 -8.06 4.09
N ILE A 97 -6.40 -7.93 4.04
CA ILE A 97 -5.68 -7.45 2.85
C ILE A 97 -5.90 -8.40 1.68
N TYR A 98 -5.79 -9.72 1.90
CA TYR A 98 -6.01 -10.71 0.84
C TYR A 98 -7.43 -10.67 0.27
N GLU A 99 -8.45 -10.57 1.12
CA GLU A 99 -9.84 -10.49 0.68
C GLU A 99 -10.13 -9.20 -0.11
N ALA A 100 -9.57 -8.06 0.34
CA ALA A 100 -9.77 -6.78 -0.33
C ALA A 100 -8.96 -6.65 -1.63
N CYS A 101 -7.70 -7.08 -1.61
CA CYS A 101 -6.67 -6.72 -2.58
C CYS A 101 -6.05 -7.92 -3.33
N GLY A 102 -6.29 -9.14 -2.86
CA GLY A 102 -5.75 -10.39 -3.41
C GLY A 102 -4.30 -10.66 -3.05
N LYS A 103 -3.71 -11.67 -3.71
CA LYS A 103 -2.33 -12.16 -3.49
C LYS A 103 -1.22 -11.10 -3.60
N ARG A 104 -1.50 -9.97 -4.27
CA ARG A 104 -0.50 -8.91 -4.51
C ARG A 104 -0.41 -7.87 -3.39
N GLY A 105 -1.14 -8.06 -2.30
CA GLY A 105 -1.12 -7.14 -1.15
C GLY A 105 -1.67 -5.76 -1.48
N THR A 106 -1.38 -4.78 -0.64
CA THR A 106 -1.95 -3.43 -0.81
C THR A 106 -1.21 -2.58 -1.85
N LEU A 107 0.02 -2.94 -2.23
CA LEU A 107 0.83 -2.20 -3.21
C LEU A 107 0.10 -1.95 -4.55
N HIS A 108 -0.72 -2.92 -4.98
CA HIS A 108 -1.48 -2.85 -6.23
C HIS A 108 -2.99 -2.78 -6.01
N CYS A 109 -3.41 -2.46 -4.78
CA CYS A 109 -4.82 -2.45 -4.43
C CYS A 109 -5.46 -1.15 -4.94
N PRO A 110 -6.59 -1.22 -5.67
CA PRO A 110 -7.30 -0.02 -6.09
C PRO A 110 -7.68 0.82 -4.87
N VAL A 111 -7.37 2.13 -4.90
CA VAL A 111 -7.69 3.09 -3.83
C VAL A 111 -9.15 2.98 -3.32
N PRO A 112 -10.19 2.75 -4.15
CA PRO A 112 -11.57 2.60 -3.64
C PRO A 112 -11.78 1.43 -2.67
N LYS A 113 -10.87 0.45 -2.66
CA LYS A 113 -10.92 -0.74 -1.78
C LYS A 113 -10.09 -0.59 -0.51
N LEU A 114 -9.15 0.37 -0.49
CA LEU A 114 -8.44 0.77 0.72
C LEU A 114 -9.32 1.85 1.37
N LYS A 115 -10.18 1.45 2.31
CA LYS A 115 -11.00 2.37 3.11
C LYS A 115 -10.65 2.23 4.57
#